data_AF-A0A542AIW1-F1
#
_entry.id   AF-A0A542AIW1-F1
#
_cell.length_a   1.000
_cell.length_b   1.000
_cell.length_c   1.000
_cell.angle_alpha   90.00
_cell.angle_beta   90.00
_cell.angle_gamma   90.00
#
_symmetry.space_group_name_H-M   'P 1'
#
loop_
_entity.id
_entity.type
_entity.pdbx_description
1 polymer ?
#
loop_
_entity_poly.entity_id
_entity_poly.type
_entity_poly.pdbx_seq_one_letter_code
_entity_poly.pdbx_strand_id
1 'polypeptide(L)' 'MTFIVIGLYLVIILIDFVPVVKNGEKKITWIYSILLTVSFCVLILYTFDIVLPGPSGPIRQIVESFYKP' A
#
# COMPACT_ATOMS: atom_id res chain seq x y z
N MET A 1 5.59 8.79 -10.29
CA MET A 1 4.49 8.03 -9.66
C MET A 1 4.89 7.48 -8.29
N THR A 2 6.01 6.77 -8.17
CA THR A 2 6.54 6.21 -6.91
C THR A 2 6.74 7.24 -5.79
N PHE A 3 7.21 8.45 -6.11
CA PHE A 3 7.40 9.53 -5.11
C PHE A 3 6.12 9.94 -4.36
N ILE A 4 4.97 9.99 -5.04
CA ILE A 4 3.68 10.35 -4.42
C ILE A 4 3.24 9.24 -3.46
N VAL A 5 3.41 7.98 -3.88
CA VAL A 5 3.07 6.81 -3.07
C VAL A 5 3.94 6.74 -1.81
N ILE A 6 5.24 7.03 -1.94
CA ILE A 6 6.19 7.10 -0.82
C ILE A 6 5.80 8.21 0.16
N GLY A 7 5.45 9.40 -0.34
CA GLY A 7 5.01 10.52 0.50
C GLY A 7 3.75 10.20 1.30
N LEU A 8 2.75 9.59 0.66
CA LEU A 8 1.53 9.13 1.31
C LEU A 8 1.82 8.09 2.41
N TYR A 9 2.74 7.16 2.12
CA TYR A 9 3.17 6.15 3.10
C TYR A 9 3.81 6.77 4.34
N LEU A 10 4.65 7.79 4.16
CA LEU A 10 5.29 8.53 5.25
C LEU A 10 4.28 9.25 6.14
N VAL A 11 3.25 9.85 5.55
CA VAL A 11 2.17 10.52 6.30
C VAL A 11 1.37 9.53 7.13
N ILE A 12 1.02 8.36 6.56
CA ILE A 12 0.31 7.30 7.28
C ILE A 12 1.17 6.78 8.44
N ILE A 13 2.46 6.57 8.25
CA ILE A 13 3.37 6.16 9.33
C ILE A 13 3.36 7.21 10.47
N LEU A 14 3.46 8.50 10.13
CA LEU A 14 3.50 9.56 11.14
C LEU A 14 2.17 9.72 11.90
N ILE A 15 1.04 9.55 11.23
CA ILE A 15 -0.29 9.75 11.83
C ILE A 15 -0.78 8.50 12.57
N ASP A 16 -0.54 7.30 12.04
CA ASP A 16 -1.06 6.07 12.63
C ASP A 16 0.00 5.33 13.47
N PHE A 17 1.22 5.15 12.95
CA PHE A 17 2.23 4.32 13.62
C PHE A 17 2.81 4.99 14.87
N VAL A 18 3.08 6.30 14.81
CA VAL A 18 3.64 7.07 15.94
C VAL A 18 2.73 7.06 17.18
N PRO A 19 1.42 7.38 17.09
CA PRO A 19 0.56 7.32 18.27
C PRO A 19 0.31 5.89 18.76
N VAL A 20 0.27 4.89 17.87
CA VAL A 20 0.13 3.48 18.24
C VAL A 20 1.31 3.00 19.09
N VAL A 21 2.55 3.34 18.69
CA VAL A 21 3.75 3.03 19.48
C VAL A 21 3.73 3.78 20.82
N LYS A 22 3.30 5.04 20.82
CA LYS A 22 3.22 5.88 22.02
C LYS A 22 2.14 5.40 23.02
N ASN A 23 1.05 4.81 22.55
CA ASN A 23 -0.02 4.28 23.41
C ASN A 23 0.31 2.92 24.04
N GLY A 24 1.42 2.28 23.66
CA GLY A 24 1.91 1.06 24.33
C GLY A 24 1.08 -0.20 24.06
N GLU A 25 0.11 -0.14 23.16
CA GLU A 25 -0.74 -1.27 22.79
C GLU A 25 0.03 -2.20 21.84
N LYS A 26 0.80 -3.12 22.44
CA LYS A 26 1.72 -4.03 21.74
C LYS A 26 1.04 -4.85 20.64
N LYS A 27 -0.22 -5.26 20.81
CA LYS A 27 -0.99 -5.98 19.77
C LYS A 27 -1.24 -5.13 18.54
N ILE A 28 -1.65 -3.88 18.73
CA ILE A 28 -1.97 -2.96 17.63
C ILE A 28 -0.69 -2.54 16.93
N THR A 29 0.38 -2.27 17.68
CA THR A 29 1.72 -2.01 17.13
C THR A 29 2.19 -3.15 16.23
N TRP A 30 1.95 -4.40 16.62
CA TRP A 30 2.37 -5.57 15.84
C TRP A 30 1.60 -5.69 14.51
N ILE A 31 0.29 -5.47 14.53
CA ILE A 31 -0.55 -5.46 13.31
C ILE A 31 -0.10 -4.35 12.36
N TYR A 32 0.07 -3.13 12.88
CA TYR A 32 0.53 -2.00 12.08
C TYR A 32 1.94 -2.23 11.52
N SER A 33 2.85 -2.81 12.30
CA SER A 33 4.21 -3.13 11.83
C SER A 33 4.20 -4.15 10.69
N ILE A 34 3.34 -5.17 10.76
CA ILE A 34 3.20 -6.16 9.68
C ILE A 34 2.62 -5.49 8.42
N LEU A 35 1.55 -4.71 8.57
CA LEU A 35 0.91 -4.02 7.46
C LEU A 35 1.89 -3.06 6.74
N LEU A 36 2.71 -2.36 7.53
CA LEU A 36 3.74 -1.47 7.02
C LEU A 36 4.84 -2.24 6.28
N THR A 37 5.30 -3.34 6.87
CA THR A 37 6.34 -4.20 6.27
C THR A 37 5.87 -4.76 4.93
N VAL A 38 4.64 -5.29 4.87
CA VAL A 38 4.05 -5.82 3.64
C VAL A 38 4.01 -4.75 2.55
N SER A 39 3.61 -3.54 2.91
CA SER A 39 3.46 -2.48 1.92
C SER A 39 4.80 -1.89 1.47
N PHE A 40 5.81 -1.88 2.34
CA PHE A 40 7.18 -1.57 1.95
C PHE A 40 7.74 -2.63 0.99
N CYS A 41 7.46 -3.92 1.22
CA CYS A 41 7.81 -4.98 0.28
C CYS A 41 7.14 -4.77 -1.09
N VAL A 42 5.86 -4.39 -1.13
CA VAL A 42 5.15 -4.09 -2.38
C VAL A 42 5.80 -2.90 -3.11
N LEU A 43 6.17 -1.84 -2.37
CA LEU A 43 6.85 -0.69 -2.94
C LEU A 43 8.22 -1.06 -3.54
N ILE A 44 8.99 -1.93 -2.87
CA ILE A 44 10.25 -2.44 -3.37
C ILE A 44 10.04 -3.22 -4.67
N LEU A 45 9.07 -4.15 -4.69
CA LEU A 45 8.72 -4.91 -5.89
C LEU A 45 8.35 -3.98 -7.06
N TYR A 46 7.60 -2.91 -6.77
CA TYR A 46 7.26 -1.88 -7.75
C TYR A 46 8.48 -1.10 -8.25
N THR A 47 9.47 -0.87 -7.38
CA THR A 47 10.73 -0.17 -7.73
C THR A 47 11.63 -1.03 -8.62
N PHE A 48 11.58 -2.35 -8.45
CA PHE A 48 12.28 -3.31 -9.32
C PHE A 48 11.56 -3.56 -10.66
N ASP A 49 10.55 -2.75 -11.00
CA ASP A 49 9.70 -2.91 -12.18
C ASP A 49 9.03 -4.30 -12.27
N ILE A 50 8.92 -4.99 -11.12
CA ILE A 50 8.20 -6.25 -11.04
C ILE A 50 6.72 -5.89 -11.05
N VAL A 51 6.12 -6.07 -12.22
CA VAL A 51 4.69 -5.84 -12.44
C VAL A 51 3.92 -6.87 -11.61
N LEU A 52 3.52 -6.48 -10.39
CA LEU A 52 2.57 -7.28 -9.62
C LEU A 52 1.29 -7.40 -10.46
N PRO A 53 0.75 -8.61 -10.66
CA PRO A 53 -0.55 -8.78 -11.31
C PRO A 53 -1.61 -8.12 -10.41
N GLY A 54 -1.90 -6.86 -10.70
CA GLY A 54 -2.89 -6.07 -9.99
C GLY A 54 -4.30 -6.36 -10.49
N PRO A 55 -5.34 -6.03 -9.69
CA PRO A 55 -6.73 -6.13 -10.13
C PRO A 55 -7.05 -5.15 -11.28
N SER A 56 -6.13 -4.24 -11.60
CA SER A 56 -6.24 -3.28 -12.70
C SER A 56 -6.50 -3.95 -14.06
N GLY A 57 -5.88 -5.10 -14.34
CA GLY A 57 -6.15 -5.87 -15.56
C GLY A 57 -7.60 -6.35 -15.63
N PRO A 58 -8.08 -7.12 -14.63
CA PRO A 58 -9.48 -7.54 -14.54
C PRO A 58 -10.49 -6.37 -14.56
N ILE A 59 -10.22 -5.29 -13.81
CA ILE A 59 -11.09 -4.11 -13.77
C ILE A 59 -11.18 -3.46 -15.15
N ARG A 60 -10.04 -3.32 -15.84
CA ARG A 60 -10.00 -2.75 -17.20
C ARG A 60 -10.77 -3.62 -18.19
N GLN A 61 -10.68 -4.94 -18.09
CA GLN A 61 -11.49 -5.86 -18.90
C GLN A 61 -12.99 -5.68 -18.66
N ILE A 62 -13.41 -5.50 -17.40
CA ILE A 62 -14.82 -5.26 -17.06
C ILE A 62 -15.30 -3.92 -17.64
N VAL A 63 -14.50 -2.87 -17.48
CA VAL A 63 -14.83 -1.53 -18.00
C VAL A 63 -14.85 -1.51 -19.54
N GLU A 64 -13.89 -2.14 -20.21
CA GLU A 64 -13.87 -2.28 -21.68
C GLU A 64 -15.06 -3.11 -22.19
N SER A 65 -15.53 -4.10 -21.42
CA SER A 65 -16.74 -4.86 -21.74
C SER A 65 -18.02 -4.00 -21.60
N PHE A 66 -18.05 -3.08 -20.63
CA PHE A 66 -19.19 -2.22 -20.37
C PHE A 66 -19.23 -0.94 -21.23
N TYR A 67 -18.07 -0.44 -21.65
CA TYR A 67 -17.90 0.81 -22.41
C TYR A 67 -17.67 0.58 -23.91
N LYS A 68 -17.88 -0.65 -24.40
CA LYS A 68 -17.80 -0.93 -25.83
C LYS A 68 -18.83 -0.06 -26.59
N PRO A 69 -18.43 0.71 -27.63
CA PRO A 69 -19.40 1.39 -28.50
C PRO A 69 -20.30 0.40 -29.23
#